data_AF-A0A7V2T7C0-F1
#
_entry.id   AF-A0A7V2T7C0-F1
#
_cell.length_a   1.000
_cell.length_b   1.000
_cell.length_c   1.000
_cell.angle_alpha   90.00
_cell.angle_beta   90.00
_cell.angle_gamma   90.00
#
_symmetry.space_group_name_H-M   'P 1'
#
loop_
_entity.id
_entity.type
_entity.pdbx_description
1 polymer ?
#
loop_
_entity_poly.entity_id
_entity_poly.type
_entity_poly.pdbx_seq_one_letter_code
_entity_poly.pdbx_strand_id
1 'polypeptide(L)'
;MGVERDLFGRFRGRSVERFTLSRDGLVAEIISWGATLRSLRIAGAAPVDLVLGLERFADYPAQEAYLGATVGRFANRIAGGRFTLDGRIHELPRNEKGRHTLHGGPDNLARRVWSAEADPEGCAVRFSILSPEGDQGFPGNLRARCTYRLAADRVLRIEMEAETDAPTPVNFAHHSYWNLAGSGTIDGHLLTLEADRVLEAGPDTIPTGRILEVAGTRYDFRTPRRIDAAGDA
;
A
#
# COMPACT_ATOMS: atom_id res chain seq x y z
N MET A 1 8.47 -22.76 -9.77
CA MET A 1 8.78 -21.57 -8.94
C MET A 1 9.83 -20.76 -9.67
N GLY A 2 9.72 -19.43 -9.72
CA GLY A 2 10.69 -18.61 -10.45
C GLY A 2 10.64 -17.15 -10.02
N VAL A 3 11.80 -16.50 -10.11
CA VAL A 3 11.97 -15.06 -9.92
C VAL A 3 12.68 -14.52 -11.16
N GLU A 4 11.97 -13.74 -11.96
CA GLU A 4 12.52 -13.07 -13.13
C GLU A 4 12.65 -11.57 -12.86
N ARG A 5 13.58 -10.92 -13.55
CA ARG A 5 13.84 -9.48 -13.40
C ARG A 5 14.07 -8.83 -14.76
N ASP A 6 13.40 -7.71 -14.99
CA ASP A 6 13.57 -6.88 -16.19
C ASP A 6 13.47 -5.38 -15.88
N LEU A 7 13.87 -4.54 -16.85
CA LEU A 7 13.75 -3.09 -16.74
C LEU A 7 12.32 -2.65 -17.09
N PHE A 8 11.61 -2.04 -16.16
CA PHE A 8 10.24 -1.55 -16.37
C PHE A 8 10.20 -0.06 -16.74
N GLY A 9 11.17 0.73 -16.29
CA GLY A 9 11.25 2.15 -16.60
C GLY A 9 12.45 2.85 -15.97
N ARG A 10 12.45 4.18 -16.00
CA ARG A 10 13.44 5.02 -15.34
C ARG A 10 12.78 6.21 -14.68
N PHE A 11 13.26 6.58 -13.50
CA PHE A 11 12.81 7.77 -12.77
C PHE A 11 14.02 8.57 -12.30
N ARG A 12 14.14 9.82 -12.75
CA ARG A 12 15.25 10.73 -12.38
C ARG A 12 16.64 10.06 -12.49
N GLY A 13 16.88 9.36 -13.60
CA GLY A 13 18.13 8.65 -13.86
C GLY A 13 18.27 7.26 -13.20
N ARG A 14 17.41 6.90 -12.25
CA ARG A 14 17.42 5.58 -11.61
C ARG A 14 16.57 4.56 -12.40
N SER A 15 17.06 3.34 -12.52
CA SER A 15 16.30 2.23 -13.10
C SER A 15 15.15 1.82 -12.18
N VAL A 16 13.98 1.61 -12.76
CA VAL A 16 12.84 0.95 -12.11
C VAL A 16 12.78 -0.46 -12.66
N GLU A 17 13.05 -1.43 -11.80
CA GLU A 17 13.05 -2.85 -12.14
C GLU A 17 11.68 -3.45 -11.83
N ARG A 18 11.27 -4.42 -12.64
CA ARG A 18 10.14 -5.31 -12.36
C ARG A 18 10.68 -6.68 -11.98
N PHE A 19 10.05 -7.27 -10.97
CA PHE A 19 10.27 -8.62 -10.51
C PHE A 19 9.01 -9.43 -10.73
N THR A 20 9.12 -10.55 -11.45
CA THR A 20 8.01 -11.48 -11.67
C THR A 20 8.25 -12.72 -10.81
N LEU A 21 7.41 -12.90 -9.79
CA LEU A 21 7.40 -14.09 -8.95
C LEU A 21 6.35 -15.06 -9.48
N SER A 22 6.69 -16.34 -9.60
CA SER A 22 5.74 -17.38 -10.04
C SER A 22 5.84 -18.62 -9.17
N ARG A 23 4.74 -19.06 -8.56
CA ARG A 23 4.67 -20.29 -7.75
C ARG A 23 3.24 -20.82 -7.67
N ASP A 24 3.06 -22.14 -7.80
CA ASP A 24 1.79 -22.85 -7.62
C ASP A 24 0.60 -22.29 -8.44
N GLY A 25 0.92 -21.74 -9.62
CA GLY A 25 -0.04 -21.08 -10.51
C GLY A 25 -0.40 -19.65 -10.09
N LEU A 26 0.22 -19.08 -9.07
CA LEU A 26 0.12 -17.65 -8.74
C LEU A 26 1.31 -16.92 -9.37
N VAL A 27 1.04 -15.78 -10.02
CA VAL A 27 2.05 -14.92 -10.66
C VAL A 27 1.88 -13.51 -10.14
N ALA A 28 2.93 -12.94 -9.54
CA ALA A 28 2.94 -11.57 -9.03
C ALA A 28 4.03 -10.76 -9.73
N GLU A 29 3.69 -9.55 -10.17
CA GLU A 29 4.65 -8.58 -10.69
C GLU A 29 4.79 -7.41 -9.71
N ILE A 30 6.00 -7.17 -9.26
CA ILE A 30 6.32 -6.11 -8.31
C ILE A 30 7.39 -5.19 -8.91
N ILE A 31 7.19 -3.87 -8.83
CA ILE A 31 8.15 -2.88 -9.34
C ILE A 31 8.88 -2.17 -8.21
N SER A 32 10.15 -1.82 -8.42
CA SER A 32 10.98 -1.15 -7.41
C SER A 32 10.56 0.28 -7.09
N TRP A 33 9.68 0.88 -7.89
CA TRP A 33 9.02 2.13 -7.54
C TRP A 33 7.96 1.89 -6.48
N GLY A 34 8.14 2.48 -5.30
CA GLY A 34 7.22 2.37 -4.16
C GLY A 34 7.05 0.95 -3.60
N ALA A 35 7.93 0.01 -3.98
CA ALA A 35 7.75 -1.43 -3.76
C ALA A 35 6.29 -1.83 -4.09
N THR A 36 5.90 -1.63 -5.35
CA THR A 36 4.49 -1.64 -5.79
C THR A 36 4.10 -2.99 -6.37
N LEU A 37 3.07 -3.63 -5.84
CA LEU A 37 2.41 -4.77 -6.48
C LEU A 37 1.61 -4.28 -7.69
N ARG A 38 2.16 -4.48 -8.89
CA ARG A 38 1.56 -4.06 -10.15
C ARG A 38 0.48 -5.02 -10.62
N SER A 39 0.68 -6.32 -10.43
CA SER A 39 -0.20 -7.34 -10.98
C SER A 39 -0.15 -8.59 -10.10
N LEU A 40 -1.29 -9.26 -9.96
CA LEU A 40 -1.42 -10.53 -9.27
C LEU A 40 -2.43 -11.41 -10.01
N ARG A 41 -1.95 -12.47 -10.65
CA ARG A 41 -2.75 -13.32 -11.53
C ARG A 41 -2.72 -14.77 -11.10
N ILE A 42 -3.85 -15.45 -11.27
CA ILE A 42 -3.90 -16.91 -11.24
C ILE A 42 -3.69 -17.40 -12.68
N ALA A 43 -2.63 -18.18 -12.90
CA ALA A 43 -2.30 -18.80 -14.16
C ALA A 43 -3.41 -19.78 -14.59
N GLY A 44 -3.74 -19.76 -15.88
CA GLY A 44 -4.78 -20.58 -16.50
C GLY A 44 -4.96 -20.19 -17.96
N ALA A 45 -5.93 -20.81 -18.64
CA ALA A 45 -6.24 -20.50 -20.05
C ALA A 45 -6.71 -19.05 -20.26
N ALA A 46 -7.31 -18.44 -19.24
CA ALA A 46 -7.71 -17.04 -19.20
C ALA A 46 -7.27 -16.43 -17.85
N PRO A 47 -6.03 -15.92 -17.74
CA PRO A 47 -5.55 -15.32 -16.51
C PRO A 47 -6.31 -14.02 -16.21
N VAL A 48 -6.79 -13.90 -14.97
CA VAL A 48 -7.46 -12.71 -14.45
C VAL A 48 -6.50 -11.97 -13.53
N ASP A 49 -6.32 -10.67 -13.74
CA ASP A 49 -5.60 -9.83 -12.78
C ASP A 49 -6.52 -9.47 -11.63
N LEU A 50 -6.11 -9.84 -10.42
CA LEU A 50 -6.89 -9.66 -9.21
C LEU A 50 -6.71 -8.26 -8.61
N VAL A 51 -5.72 -7.49 -9.09
CA VAL A 51 -5.41 -6.15 -8.63
C VAL A 51 -5.37 -5.15 -9.79
N LEU A 52 -5.68 -3.90 -9.50
CA LEU A 52 -5.49 -2.80 -10.45
C LEU A 52 -4.01 -2.39 -10.51
N GLY A 53 -3.50 -2.25 -11.73
CA GLY A 53 -2.15 -1.77 -12.02
C GLY A 53 -2.11 -1.02 -13.34
N LEU A 54 -0.93 -0.46 -13.66
CA LEU A 54 -0.73 0.32 -14.88
C LEU A 54 0.26 -0.36 -15.80
N GLU A 55 0.03 -0.23 -17.11
CA GLU A 55 0.86 -0.93 -18.09
C GLU A 55 2.27 -0.39 -18.15
N ARG A 56 2.42 0.94 -18.12
CA ARG A 56 3.69 1.64 -18.35
C ARG A 56 4.14 2.35 -17.08
N PHE A 57 5.45 2.35 -16.84
CA PHE A 57 6.02 3.07 -15.71
C PHE A 57 5.64 4.56 -15.69
N ALA A 58 5.60 5.23 -16.86
CA ALA A 58 5.33 6.67 -16.96
C ALA A 58 3.99 7.10 -16.34
N ASP A 59 3.03 6.18 -16.24
CA ASP A 59 1.69 6.46 -15.71
C ASP A 59 1.67 6.41 -14.16
N TYR A 60 2.60 5.69 -13.52
CA TYR A 60 2.66 5.54 -12.06
C TYR A 60 2.95 6.85 -11.30
N PRO A 61 3.93 7.68 -11.72
CA PRO A 61 4.15 8.98 -11.09
C PRO A 61 3.01 9.98 -11.32
N ALA A 62 2.19 9.78 -12.35
CA ALA A 62 1.12 10.70 -12.73
C ALA A 62 -0.20 10.46 -11.96
N GLN A 63 -0.43 9.24 -11.48
CA GLN A 63 -1.64 8.91 -10.73
C GLN A 63 -1.54 9.28 -9.24
N GLU A 64 -2.71 9.45 -8.60
CA GLU A 64 -2.83 9.85 -7.19
C GLU A 64 -3.47 8.79 -6.28
N ALA A 65 -3.89 7.66 -6.84
CA ALA A 65 -4.56 6.56 -6.15
C ALA A 65 -3.62 5.59 -5.41
N TYR A 66 -2.29 5.72 -5.55
CA TYR A 66 -1.30 4.82 -4.94
C TYR A 66 -1.45 3.35 -5.32
N LEU A 67 -1.94 3.04 -6.53
CA LEU A 67 -2.24 1.67 -6.99
C LEU A 67 -1.12 0.67 -6.67
N GLY A 68 -1.36 -0.19 -5.68
CA GLY A 68 -0.47 -1.28 -5.28
C GLY A 68 0.78 -0.89 -4.50
N ALA A 69 0.97 0.39 -4.20
CA ALA A 69 2.21 0.88 -3.60
C ALA A 69 2.28 0.64 -2.08
N THR A 70 3.49 0.55 -1.56
CA THR A 70 3.76 0.59 -0.11
C THR A 70 3.80 2.06 0.36
N VAL A 71 2.80 2.49 1.13
CA VAL A 71 2.69 3.88 1.62
C VAL A 71 3.23 4.03 3.04
N GLY A 72 3.91 5.15 3.31
CA GLY A 72 4.55 5.46 4.59
C GLY A 72 5.32 6.79 4.54
N ARG A 73 5.91 7.30 5.62
CA ARG A 73 6.09 6.71 6.97
C ARG A 73 4.81 6.51 7.78
N PHE A 74 3.76 7.25 7.44
CA PHE A 74 2.46 7.14 8.09
C PHE A 74 1.36 7.05 7.03
N ALA A 75 0.72 5.89 6.92
CA ALA A 75 -0.42 5.65 6.06
C ALA A 75 -1.67 6.39 6.59
N ASN A 76 -2.53 6.81 5.66
CA ASN A 76 -3.70 7.65 5.92
C ASN A 76 -3.29 9.07 6.39
N ARG A 77 -4.14 9.74 7.16
CA ARG A 77 -4.05 11.18 7.41
C ARG A 77 -3.49 11.52 8.78
N ILE A 78 -2.68 12.58 8.83
CA ILE A 78 -2.31 13.31 10.05
C ILE A 78 -2.99 14.68 10.00
N ALA A 79 -3.87 14.93 10.97
CA ALA A 79 -4.65 16.15 11.07
C ALA A 79 -3.74 17.39 11.16
N GLY A 80 -4.07 18.43 10.39
CA GLY A 80 -3.26 19.65 10.28
C GLY A 80 -1.83 19.45 9.74
N GLY A 81 -1.43 18.23 9.36
CA GLY A 81 -0.06 17.91 9.03
C GLY A 81 0.92 18.17 10.17
N ARG A 82 0.52 17.88 11.42
CA ARG A 82 1.43 18.03 12.57
C ARG A 82 1.14 17.00 13.65
N PHE A 83 2.14 16.68 14.44
CA PHE A 83 1.98 15.87 15.65
C PHE A 83 2.96 16.32 16.74
N THR A 84 2.67 15.93 17.98
CA THR A 84 3.57 16.19 19.12
C THR A 84 4.25 14.89 19.53
N LEU A 85 5.58 14.93 19.69
CA LEU A 85 6.39 13.83 20.18
C LEU A 85 7.39 14.38 21.19
N ASP A 86 7.44 13.80 22.39
CA ASP A 86 8.30 14.24 23.50
C ASP A 86 8.24 15.76 23.78
N GLY A 87 7.02 16.31 23.72
CA GLY A 87 6.76 17.74 23.95
C GLY A 87 7.17 18.67 22.80
N ARG A 88 7.70 18.14 21.69
CA ARG A 88 8.06 18.91 20.49
C ARG A 88 7.02 18.74 19.41
N ILE A 89 6.66 19.85 18.76
CA ILE A 89 5.76 19.85 17.61
C ILE A 89 6.58 19.57 16.35
N HIS A 90 6.18 18.56 15.60
CA HIS A 90 6.69 18.25 14.27
C HIS A 90 5.66 18.67 13.23
N GLU A 91 6.08 19.53 12.30
CA GLU A 91 5.28 19.99 11.17
C GLU A 91 5.63 19.19 9.92
N LEU A 92 4.60 18.76 9.19
CA LEU A 92 4.68 17.90 8.03
C LEU A 92 4.05 18.59 6.81
N PRO A 93 4.45 18.25 5.58
CA PRO A 93 3.81 18.75 4.38
C PRO A 93 2.31 18.38 4.31
N ARG A 94 1.46 19.38 4.06
CA ARG A 94 0.02 19.19 3.90
C ARG A 94 -0.34 18.95 2.43
N ASN A 95 -0.07 17.75 1.94
CA ASN A 95 -0.27 17.35 0.55
C ASN A 95 -1.73 17.07 0.17
N GLU A 96 -2.64 16.92 1.12
CA GLU A 96 -4.06 16.80 0.81
C GLU A 96 -4.75 18.16 0.93
N LYS A 97 -5.00 18.79 -0.23
CA LYS A 97 -5.71 20.08 -0.34
C LYS A 97 -5.17 21.18 0.59
N GLY A 98 -3.88 21.13 0.95
CA GLY A 98 -3.25 22.09 1.87
C GLY A 98 -3.65 21.94 3.34
N ARG A 99 -4.35 20.86 3.72
CA ARG A 99 -4.94 20.70 5.05
C ARG A 99 -4.27 19.64 5.92
N HIS A 100 -4.04 18.46 5.36
CA HIS A 100 -3.61 17.28 6.10
C HIS A 100 -2.41 16.64 5.41
N THR A 101 -1.58 15.95 6.17
CA THR A 101 -0.55 15.08 5.59
C THR A 101 -1.19 13.74 5.31
N LEU A 102 -1.22 13.35 4.05
CA LEU A 102 -1.77 12.09 3.58
C LEU A 102 -0.64 11.18 3.12
N HIS A 103 -0.65 9.93 3.60
CA HIS A 103 0.28 8.87 3.20
C HIS A 103 1.77 9.25 3.32
N GLY A 104 2.12 10.06 4.32
CA GLY A 104 3.49 10.45 4.60
C GLY A 104 4.03 11.65 3.81
N GLY A 105 3.19 12.37 3.06
CA GLY A 105 3.57 13.62 2.37
C GLY A 105 3.70 13.51 0.85
N PRO A 106 4.12 14.58 0.15
CA PRO A 106 4.14 14.64 -1.31
C PRO A 106 5.24 13.81 -1.98
N ASP A 107 6.39 13.63 -1.32
CA ASP A 107 7.50 12.78 -1.77
C ASP A 107 7.65 11.58 -0.81
N ASN A 108 6.55 10.88 -0.55
CA ASN A 108 6.51 9.78 0.39
C ASN A 108 7.17 8.48 -0.15
N LEU A 109 7.19 7.42 0.67
CA LEU A 109 7.87 6.17 0.32
C LEU A 109 7.30 5.48 -0.93
N ALA A 110 6.02 5.69 -1.24
CA ALA A 110 5.37 5.14 -2.44
C ALA A 110 5.80 5.85 -3.73
N ARG A 111 6.42 7.03 -3.63
CA ARG A 111 6.83 7.88 -4.77
C ARG A 111 8.34 7.89 -4.98
N ARG A 112 9.02 6.79 -4.66
CA ARG A 112 10.48 6.67 -4.73
C ARG A 112 10.91 5.32 -5.29
N VAL A 113 12.11 5.27 -5.87
CA VAL A 113 12.73 4.00 -6.30
C VAL A 113 13.45 3.36 -5.10
N TRP A 114 13.07 2.14 -4.74
CA TRP A 114 13.68 1.34 -3.69
C TRP A 114 14.84 0.51 -4.25
N SER A 115 15.81 0.15 -3.41
CA SER A 115 16.75 -0.93 -3.76
C SER A 115 16.02 -2.27 -3.65
N ALA A 116 16.45 -3.28 -4.41
CA ALA A 116 15.79 -4.58 -4.44
C ALA A 116 16.82 -5.72 -4.44
N GLU A 117 16.50 -6.76 -3.70
CA GLU A 117 17.28 -8.00 -3.60
C GLU A 117 16.34 -9.18 -3.85
N ALA A 118 16.60 -9.95 -4.91
CA ALA A 118 15.84 -11.15 -5.23
C ALA A 118 16.30 -12.34 -4.38
N ASP A 119 15.35 -13.18 -3.99
CA ASP A 119 15.54 -14.46 -3.31
C ASP A 119 14.87 -15.56 -4.17
N PRO A 120 15.60 -16.11 -5.17
CA PRO A 120 15.04 -17.10 -6.08
C PRO A 120 14.64 -18.41 -5.39
N GLU A 121 15.42 -18.88 -4.43
CA GLU A 121 15.14 -20.11 -3.67
C GLU A 121 13.86 -19.98 -2.85
N GLY A 122 13.59 -18.78 -2.34
CA GLY A 122 12.40 -18.49 -1.57
C GLY A 122 11.19 -18.00 -2.37
N CYS A 123 11.30 -17.81 -3.68
CA CYS A 123 10.31 -17.10 -4.51
C CYS A 123 9.93 -15.73 -3.94
N ALA A 124 10.94 -14.91 -3.65
CA ALA A 124 10.75 -13.63 -2.99
C ALA A 124 11.61 -12.52 -3.58
N VAL A 125 11.23 -11.29 -3.24
CA VAL A 125 12.05 -10.10 -3.45
C VAL A 125 11.87 -9.18 -2.24
N ARG A 126 12.99 -8.66 -1.73
CA ARG A 126 13.03 -7.69 -0.64
C ARG A 126 13.40 -6.33 -1.20
N PHE A 127 12.52 -5.36 -0.98
CA PHE A 127 12.78 -3.95 -1.27
C PHE A 127 13.26 -3.24 0.00
N SER A 128 14.22 -2.32 -0.13
CA SER A 128 14.68 -1.47 0.98
C SER A 128 14.79 0.00 0.56
N ILE A 129 14.52 0.90 1.50
CA ILE A 129 14.76 2.34 1.34
C ILE A 129 15.14 2.98 2.68
N LEU A 130 16.03 3.97 2.64
CA LEU A 130 16.32 4.85 3.76
C LEU A 130 15.49 6.13 3.60
N SER A 131 14.72 6.45 4.63
CA SER A 131 14.14 7.77 4.84
C SER A 131 14.99 8.44 5.91
N PRO A 132 15.78 9.48 5.59
CA PRO A 132 16.69 10.09 6.57
C PRO A 132 15.95 10.92 7.62
N GLU A 133 16.62 11.26 8.71
CA GLU A 133 16.17 12.27 9.69
C GLU A 133 15.57 13.51 8.99
N GLY A 134 14.40 13.95 9.44
CA GLY A 134 13.70 15.13 8.92
C GLY A 134 12.99 14.93 7.58
N ASP A 135 13.06 13.74 6.99
CA ASP A 135 12.39 13.45 5.71
C ASP A 135 10.87 13.60 5.82
N GLN A 136 10.31 14.46 4.96
CA GLN A 136 8.91 14.92 5.03
C GLN A 136 8.52 15.47 6.42
N GLY A 137 9.49 15.92 7.24
CA GLY A 137 9.27 16.46 8.59
C GLY A 137 9.25 15.41 9.71
N PHE A 138 9.39 14.12 9.41
CA PHE A 138 9.44 13.06 10.42
C PHE A 138 10.84 12.96 11.07
N PRO A 139 10.94 12.84 12.41
CA PRO A 139 12.20 12.62 13.09
C PRO A 139 12.71 11.18 12.90
N GLY A 140 13.99 10.95 13.22
CA GLY A 140 14.68 9.69 13.10
C GLY A 140 15.03 9.31 11.66
N ASN A 141 16.17 8.65 11.48
CA ASN A 141 16.38 7.83 10.30
C ASN A 141 15.45 6.62 10.38
N LEU A 142 14.81 6.28 9.27
CA LEU A 142 13.98 5.09 9.13
C LEU A 142 14.51 4.24 7.97
N ARG A 143 14.85 2.98 8.27
CA ARG A 143 15.10 1.95 7.25
C ARG A 143 13.82 1.15 7.07
N ALA A 144 13.14 1.33 5.93
CA ALA A 144 11.96 0.56 5.57
C ALA A 144 12.36 -0.64 4.72
N ARG A 145 11.72 -1.78 4.96
CA ARG A 145 11.85 -2.98 4.12
C ARG A 145 10.44 -3.48 3.77
N CYS A 146 10.24 -3.91 2.53
CA CYS A 146 9.02 -4.56 2.08
C CYS A 146 9.39 -5.84 1.33
N THR A 147 9.01 -7.00 1.86
CA THR A 147 9.32 -8.30 1.26
C THR A 147 8.05 -8.90 0.67
N TYR A 148 8.08 -9.18 -0.63
CA TYR A 148 7.05 -9.95 -1.31
C TYR A 148 7.52 -11.39 -1.47
N ARG A 149 6.67 -12.35 -1.14
CA ARG A 149 6.95 -13.78 -1.26
C ARG A 149 5.72 -14.52 -1.76
N LEU A 150 5.91 -15.40 -2.74
CA LEU A 150 4.93 -16.44 -3.02
C LEU A 150 5.28 -17.68 -2.18
N ALA A 151 4.52 -17.89 -1.12
CA ALA A 151 4.59 -19.09 -0.30
C ALA A 151 3.84 -20.24 -0.98
N ALA A 152 3.90 -21.44 -0.38
CA ALA A 152 3.12 -22.59 -0.85
C ALA A 152 1.61 -22.29 -0.83
N ASP A 153 0.83 -23.10 -1.53
CA ASP A 153 -0.64 -23.07 -1.49
C ASP A 153 -1.25 -21.75 -1.97
N ARG A 154 -0.61 -21.12 -2.97
CA ARG A 154 -1.06 -19.87 -3.62
C ARG A 154 -1.19 -18.69 -2.66
N VAL A 155 -0.26 -18.59 -1.71
CA VAL A 155 -0.23 -17.49 -0.75
C VAL A 155 0.74 -16.40 -1.21
N LEU A 156 0.23 -15.19 -1.45
CA LEU A 156 1.05 -13.98 -1.50
C LEU A 156 1.25 -13.45 -0.08
N ARG A 157 2.49 -13.39 0.38
CA ARG A 157 2.88 -12.78 1.65
C ARG A 157 3.60 -11.46 1.40
N ILE A 158 3.17 -10.43 2.12
CA ILE A 158 3.74 -9.07 2.08
C ILE A 158 4.16 -8.72 3.50
N GLU A 159 5.45 -8.53 3.73
CA GLU A 159 6.02 -8.24 5.04
C GLU A 159 6.64 -6.85 5.01
N MET A 160 6.12 -5.93 5.84
CA MET A 160 6.57 -4.55 5.92
C MET A 160 7.25 -4.34 7.27
N GLU A 161 8.52 -3.95 7.25
CA GLU A 161 9.37 -3.79 8.43
C GLU A 161 9.95 -2.37 8.47
N ALA A 162 10.11 -1.83 9.68
CA ALA A 162 10.78 -0.56 9.92
C ALA A 162 11.79 -0.69 11.05
N GLU A 163 12.91 0.01 10.91
CA GLU A 163 13.92 0.18 11.94
C GLU A 163 14.24 1.67 12.04
N THR A 164 14.22 2.23 13.25
CA THR A 164 14.47 3.65 13.50
C THR A 164 15.55 3.84 14.56
N ASP A 165 16.31 4.93 14.46
CA ASP A 165 17.35 5.29 15.43
C ASP A 165 16.93 6.39 16.42
N ALA A 166 15.71 6.92 16.26
CA ALA A 166 15.04 7.80 17.19
C ALA A 166 13.53 7.50 17.23
N PRO A 167 12.80 7.93 18.29
CA PRO A 167 11.35 7.86 18.31
C PRO A 167 10.73 8.59 17.11
N THR A 168 9.83 7.91 16.40
CA THR A 168 9.03 8.49 15.30
C THR A 168 7.76 7.67 15.11
N PRO A 169 6.64 8.27 14.69
CA PRO A 169 5.50 7.49 14.24
C PRO A 169 5.84 6.68 12.98
N VAL A 170 5.42 5.43 12.96
CA VAL A 170 5.50 4.53 11.80
C VAL A 170 4.18 3.79 11.67
N ASN A 171 3.58 3.85 10.48
CA ASN A 171 2.39 3.11 10.10
C ASN A 171 2.44 2.86 8.60
N PHE A 172 2.69 1.63 8.17
CA PHE A 172 2.72 1.27 6.76
C PHE A 172 1.41 0.64 6.32
N ALA A 173 1.05 0.87 5.06
CA ALA A 173 -0.02 0.13 4.41
C ALA A 173 0.39 -0.26 2.99
N HIS A 174 -0.15 -1.38 2.54
CA HIS A 174 -0.07 -1.80 1.14
C HIS A 174 -1.36 -1.38 0.43
N HIS A 175 -1.24 -0.61 -0.65
CA HIS A 175 -2.37 0.13 -1.23
C HIS A 175 -2.91 -0.49 -2.53
N SER A 176 -2.99 -1.83 -2.59
CA SER A 176 -3.64 -2.52 -3.71
C SER A 176 -5.14 -2.33 -3.73
N TYR A 177 -5.67 -2.13 -4.92
CA TYR A 177 -7.10 -2.17 -5.19
C TYR A 177 -7.42 -3.50 -5.84
N TRP A 178 -8.35 -4.24 -5.24
CA TRP A 178 -8.69 -5.60 -5.64
C TRP A 178 -9.95 -5.61 -6.50
N ASN A 179 -9.92 -6.37 -7.59
CA ASN A 179 -11.11 -6.71 -8.34
C ASN A 179 -11.01 -8.17 -8.81
N LEU A 180 -11.70 -9.07 -8.10
CA LEU A 180 -11.71 -10.51 -8.40
C LEU A 180 -12.36 -10.86 -9.75
N ALA A 181 -13.12 -9.94 -10.35
CA ALA A 181 -13.67 -10.11 -11.70
C ALA A 181 -12.71 -9.61 -12.80
N GLY A 182 -11.58 -9.00 -12.43
CA GLY A 182 -10.56 -8.43 -13.32
C GLY A 182 -10.97 -7.18 -14.09
N SER A 183 -12.23 -6.77 -14.02
CA SER A 183 -12.76 -5.59 -14.70
C SER A 183 -14.12 -5.17 -14.11
N GLY A 184 -14.62 -4.01 -14.51
CA GLY A 184 -15.92 -3.51 -14.05
C GLY A 184 -15.91 -3.05 -12.59
N THR A 185 -17.08 -3.02 -11.95
CA THR A 185 -17.24 -2.62 -10.55
C THR A 185 -17.09 -3.81 -9.60
N ILE A 186 -16.91 -3.52 -8.31
CA ILE A 186 -16.83 -4.53 -7.23
C ILE A 186 -18.18 -4.73 -6.51
N ASP A 187 -19.23 -4.08 -6.98
CA ASP A 187 -20.56 -4.03 -6.37
C ASP A 187 -21.11 -5.42 -6.02
N GLY A 188 -20.83 -6.38 -6.90
CA GLY A 188 -21.26 -7.77 -6.75
C GLY A 188 -20.40 -8.65 -5.86
N HIS A 189 -19.25 -8.16 -5.37
CA HIS A 189 -18.35 -8.95 -4.54
C HIS A 189 -18.97 -9.15 -3.16
N LEU A 190 -18.78 -10.35 -2.60
CA LEU A 190 -19.13 -10.65 -1.22
C LEU A 190 -17.96 -10.28 -0.32
N LEU A 191 -18.22 -9.41 0.65
CA LEU A 191 -17.27 -8.98 1.66
C LEU A 191 -17.66 -9.56 3.02
N THR A 192 -16.67 -9.99 3.79
CA THR A 192 -16.80 -10.30 5.22
C THR A 192 -15.66 -9.60 5.95
N LEU A 193 -15.98 -8.87 7.02
CA LEU A 193 -15.03 -8.15 7.87
C LEU A 193 -15.25 -8.59 9.33
N GLU A 194 -14.22 -9.18 9.93
CA GLU A 194 -14.21 -9.52 11.36
C GLU A 194 -13.92 -8.28 12.21
N ALA A 195 -14.84 -7.32 12.18
CA ALA A 195 -14.74 -6.08 12.94
C ALA A 195 -16.11 -5.70 13.53
N ASP A 196 -16.17 -5.51 14.85
CA ASP A 196 -17.38 -5.05 15.53
C ASP A 196 -17.51 -3.52 15.56
N ARG A 197 -16.44 -2.80 15.24
CA ARG A 197 -16.37 -1.34 15.40
C ARG A 197 -15.71 -0.64 14.22
N VAL A 198 -16.12 0.60 13.96
CA VAL A 198 -15.59 1.49 12.92
C VAL A 198 -15.23 2.85 13.51
N LEU A 199 -14.23 3.52 12.94
CA LEU A 199 -13.91 4.90 13.27
C LEU A 199 -14.86 5.84 12.54
N GLU A 200 -15.52 6.74 13.28
CA GLU A 200 -16.33 7.78 12.67
C GLU A 200 -15.44 8.76 11.91
N ALA A 201 -15.65 8.86 10.60
CA ALA A 201 -14.96 9.82 9.75
C ALA A 201 -15.63 11.20 9.84
N GLY A 202 -14.85 12.23 10.15
CA GLY A 202 -15.28 13.62 10.05
C GLY A 202 -15.33 14.14 8.60
N PRO A 203 -15.66 15.42 8.38
CA PRO A 203 -15.84 16.03 7.04
C PRO A 203 -14.63 15.91 6.11
N ASP A 204 -13.44 15.73 6.68
CA ASP A 204 -12.19 15.58 5.94
C ASP A 204 -11.58 14.20 6.09
N THR A 205 -12.42 13.22 6.42
CA THR A 205 -12.02 11.82 6.67
C THR A 205 -10.97 11.65 7.76
N ILE A 206 -10.79 12.67 8.60
CA ILE A 206 -10.08 12.59 9.87
C ILE A 206 -11.02 11.92 10.87
N PRO A 207 -10.58 10.89 11.61
CA PRO A 207 -11.40 10.29 12.66
C PRO A 207 -11.80 11.33 13.70
N THR A 208 -13.08 11.36 14.10
CA THR A 208 -13.57 12.26 15.15
C THR A 208 -13.08 11.87 16.56
N GLY A 209 -12.48 10.68 16.68
CA GLY A 209 -12.13 10.02 17.94
C GLY A 209 -13.23 9.10 18.45
N ARG A 210 -14.43 9.13 17.86
CA ARG A 210 -15.52 8.21 18.19
C ARG A 210 -15.32 6.87 17.51
N ILE A 211 -15.53 5.82 18.29
CA ILE A 211 -15.53 4.42 17.85
C ILE A 211 -16.99 3.97 17.91
N LEU A 212 -17.57 3.59 16.78
CA LEU A 212 -18.98 3.23 16.65
C LEU A 212 -19.13 1.72 16.47
N GLU A 213 -20.17 1.13 17.06
CA GLU A 213 -20.57 -0.24 16.80
C GLU A 213 -21.06 -0.38 15.34
N VAL A 214 -20.66 -1.45 14.65
CA VAL A 214 -21.14 -1.69 13.28
C VAL A 214 -22.52 -2.33 13.24
N ALA A 215 -22.94 -2.97 14.35
CA ALA A 215 -24.16 -3.75 14.42
C ALA A 215 -25.40 -2.96 13.96
N GLY A 216 -26.11 -3.49 12.97
CA GLY A 216 -27.32 -2.84 12.43
C GLY A 216 -27.05 -1.59 11.57
N THR A 217 -25.80 -1.29 11.25
CA THR A 217 -25.40 -0.19 10.36
C THR A 217 -25.05 -0.71 8.96
N ARG A 218 -24.83 0.21 8.00
CA ARG A 218 -24.30 -0.16 6.68
C ARG A 218 -22.87 -0.73 6.71
N TYR A 219 -22.14 -0.53 7.81
CA TYR A 219 -20.80 -1.07 8.00
C TYR A 219 -20.79 -2.49 8.58
N ASP A 220 -21.96 -3.09 8.85
CA ASP A 220 -22.03 -4.48 9.32
C ASP A 220 -21.76 -5.45 8.17
N PHE A 221 -20.50 -5.90 8.09
CA PHE A 221 -20.01 -6.94 7.19
C PHE A 221 -19.52 -8.18 7.96
N ARG A 222 -19.95 -8.39 9.21
CA ARG A 222 -19.50 -9.54 10.03
C ARG A 222 -20.00 -10.88 9.49
N THR A 223 -21.03 -10.84 8.64
CA THR A 223 -21.46 -11.96 7.81
C THR A 223 -21.30 -11.60 6.33
N PRO A 224 -21.17 -12.60 5.42
CA PRO A 224 -20.99 -12.32 4.00
C PRO A 224 -22.12 -11.47 3.43
N ARG A 225 -21.76 -10.30 2.90
CA ARG A 225 -22.70 -9.33 2.31
C ARG A 225 -22.12 -8.77 1.02
N ARG A 226 -22.98 -8.54 0.02
CA ARG A 226 -22.57 -7.84 -1.20
C ARG A 226 -22.20 -6.40 -0.89
N ILE A 227 -21.20 -5.87 -1.58
CA ILE A 227 -20.77 -4.48 -1.40
C ILE A 227 -21.90 -3.50 -1.73
N ASP A 228 -22.64 -3.70 -2.82
CA ASP A 228 -23.75 -2.85 -3.21
C ASP A 228 -24.92 -2.82 -2.21
N ALA A 229 -25.14 -3.92 -1.49
CA ALA A 229 -26.20 -4.00 -0.50
C ALA A 229 -25.99 -3.07 0.70
N ALA A 230 -24.79 -2.51 0.90
CA ALA A 230 -24.50 -1.54 1.95
C ALA A 230 -25.05 -0.12 1.67
N GLY A 231 -25.45 0.18 0.43
CA GLY A 231 -25.86 1.52 0.00
C GLY A 231 -24.70 2.52 -0.06
N ASP A 232 -24.95 3.70 -0.61
CA ASP A 232 -23.94 4.76 -0.80
C ASP A 232 -23.49 5.41 0.52
N ALA A 233 -22.30 6.02 0.50
CA ALA A 233 -21.69 6.70 1.65
C ALA A 233 -22.05 8.18 1.77
#